data_AF-A0A9P9CBW0-F1
#
_entry.id   AF-A0A9P9CBW0-F1
#
_cell.length_a   1.000
_cell.length_b   1.000
_cell.length_c   1.000
_cell.angle_alpha   90.00
_cell.angle_beta   90.00
_cell.angle_gamma   90.00
#
_symmetry.space_group_name_H-M   'P 1'
#
loop_
_entity.id
_entity.type
_entity.pdbx_description
1 polymer ?
#
loop_
_entity_poly.entity_id
_entity_poly.type
_entity_poly.pdbx_seq_one_letter_code
_entity_poly.pdbx_strand_id
1 'polypeptide(L)'
;RFTAPIALSAQYAHPVEHIVANLLPIALPAQILRIHALTWYAFLAAELLETSIVHSGFDFFARLAEFHDLHHELFRVNFGAVGVLDWYHGT
;
A
#
# COMPACT_ATOMS: atom_id res chain seq x y z
N ARG A 1 -18.26 -9.17 9.81
CA ARG A 1 -18.85 -8.02 9.08
C ARG A 1 -17.69 -7.20 8.55
N PHE A 2 -17.53 -7.13 7.23
CA PHE A 2 -16.49 -6.33 6.58
C PHE A 2 -16.91 -4.86 6.50
N THR A 3 -15.97 -3.95 6.72
CA THR A 3 -16.12 -2.52 6.49
C THR A 3 -15.11 -2.16 5.41
N ALA A 4 -15.61 -1.80 4.23
CA ALA A 4 -14.74 -1.44 3.12
C ALA A 4 -13.88 -0.21 3.47
N PRO A 5 -12.60 -0.19 3.07
CA PRO A 5 -11.75 0.97 3.21
C PRO A 5 -12.24 2.14 2.34
N ILE A 6 -11.77 3.34 2.67
CA ILE A 6 -11.93 4.53 1.83
C ILE A 6 -10.59 5.22 1.64
N ALA A 7 -10.36 5.79 0.45
CA ALA A 7 -9.07 6.39 0.09
C ALA A 7 -8.63 7.49 1.06
N LEU A 8 -9.58 8.31 1.56
CA LEU A 8 -9.30 9.41 2.49
C LEU A 8 -8.75 8.95 3.85
N SER A 9 -9.04 7.71 4.27
CA SER A 9 -8.53 7.14 5.51
C SER A 9 -7.36 6.18 5.31
N ALA A 10 -6.89 5.96 4.07
CA ALA A 10 -5.89 4.94 3.77
C ALA A 10 -4.53 5.17 4.47
N GLN A 11 -4.21 6.44 4.78
CA GLN A 11 -3.00 6.82 5.50
C GLN A 11 -3.26 7.22 6.97
N TYR A 12 -4.53 7.19 7.40
CA TYR A 12 -4.88 7.54 8.77
C TYR A 12 -4.44 6.41 9.70
N ALA A 13 -3.42 6.70 10.51
CA ALA A 13 -2.82 5.76 11.43
C ALA A 13 -2.40 6.48 12.71
N HIS A 14 -2.19 5.71 13.79
CA HIS A 14 -1.56 6.25 14.99
C HIS A 14 -0.18 6.83 14.63
N PRO A 15 0.32 7.93 15.23
CA PRO A 15 1.59 8.54 14.82
C PRO A 15 2.78 7.57 14.77
N VAL A 16 2.87 6.64 15.72
CA VAL A 16 3.92 5.61 15.74
C VAL A 16 3.78 4.64 14.57
N GLU A 17 2.56 4.20 14.29
CA GLU A 17 2.26 3.32 13.15
C GLU A 17 2.55 4.03 11.83
N HIS A 18 2.14 5.30 11.69
CA HIS A 18 2.44 6.10 10.51
C HIS A 18 3.95 6.21 10.26
N ILE A 19 4.75 6.45 11.30
CA ILE A 19 6.21 6.53 11.16
C ILE A 19 6.78 5.17 10.74
N VAL A 20 6.40 4.09 11.43
CA VAL A 20 7.05 2.78 11.25
C VAL A 20 6.56 2.04 10.01
N ALA A 21 5.26 2.06 9.74
CA ALA A 21 4.62 1.29 8.67
C ALA A 21 4.49 2.08 7.36
N ASN A 22 4.27 3.40 7.41
CA ASN A 22 3.99 4.18 6.19
C ASN A 22 5.22 4.99 5.74
N LEU A 23 5.87 5.70 6.67
CA LEU A 23 6.95 6.63 6.33
C LEU A 23 8.30 5.92 6.11
N LEU A 24 8.76 5.15 7.09
CA LEU A 24 10.10 4.55 7.05
C LEU A 24 10.31 3.60 5.86
N PRO A 25 9.37 2.70 5.50
CA PRO A 25 9.58 1.80 4.37
C PRO A 25 9.77 2.52 3.03
N ILE A 26 9.19 3.72 2.89
CA ILE A 26 9.30 4.54 1.67
C ILE A 26 10.51 5.48 1.71
N ALA A 27 10.80 6.10 2.85
CA ALA A 27 11.84 7.13 2.97
C ALA A 27 13.24 6.59 3.28
N LEU A 28 13.34 5.52 4.07
CA LEU A 28 14.63 5.01 4.56
C LEU A 28 15.49 4.38 3.44
N PRO A 29 14.95 3.51 2.56
CA PRO A 29 15.76 2.94 1.48
C PRO A 29 16.31 4.01 0.54
N ALA A 30 15.52 5.04 0.24
CA ALA A 30 15.94 6.16 -0.60
C ALA A 30 17.12 6.92 -0.01
N GLN A 31 17.15 7.11 1.31
CA GLN A 31 18.27 7.77 2.00
C GLN A 31 19.52 6.89 2.04
N ILE A 32 19.37 5.59 2.35
CA ILE A 32 20.50 4.63 2.39
C ILE A 32 21.15 4.54 1.01
N LEU A 33 20.34 4.42 -0.05
CA LEU A 33 20.79 4.28 -1.42
C LEU A 33 21.12 5.62 -2.10
N ARG A 34 20.91 6.75 -1.41
CA ARG A 34 21.14 8.11 -1.92
C ARG A 34 20.42 8.37 -3.25
N ILE A 35 19.16 7.96 -3.33
CA ILE A 35 18.31 8.15 -4.51
C ILE A 35 18.10 9.64 -4.77
N HIS A 36 18.13 10.04 -6.04
CA HIS A 36 17.87 11.42 -6.45
C HIS A 36 16.46 11.86 -6.03
N ALA A 37 16.31 13.09 -5.53
CA ALA A 37 15.06 13.58 -4.97
C ALA A 37 13.86 13.43 -5.92
N LEU A 38 14.04 13.73 -7.21
CA LEU A 38 12.97 13.56 -8.21
C LEU A 38 12.54 12.11 -8.39
N THR A 39 13.48 11.17 -8.36
CA THR A 39 13.17 9.73 -8.45
C THR A 39 12.41 9.28 -7.21
N TRP A 40 12.82 9.75 -6.03
CA TRP A 40 12.10 9.47 -4.79
C TRP A 40 10.68 10.06 -4.79
N TYR A 41 10.50 11.31 -5.22
CA TYR A 41 9.16 11.91 -5.32
C TYR A 41 8.27 11.19 -6.34
N ALA A 42 8.82 10.76 -7.47
CA ALA A 42 8.08 9.97 -8.45
C ALA A 42 7.62 8.62 -7.87
N PHE A 43 8.50 7.94 -7.13
CA PHE A 43 8.16 6.71 -6.42
C PHE A 43 7.08 6.95 -5.35
N LEU A 44 7.26 7.97 -4.49
CA LEU A 44 6.27 8.33 -3.48
C LEU A 44 4.90 8.66 -4.10
N ALA A 45 4.87 9.38 -5.22
CA ALA A 45 3.63 9.69 -5.92
C ALA A 45 2.94 8.43 -6.47
N ALA A 46 3.71 7.47 -7.00
CA ALA A 46 3.18 6.19 -7.46
C ALA A 46 2.56 5.38 -6.30
N GLU A 47 3.25 5.29 -5.17
CA GLU A 47 2.77 4.59 -3.97
C GLU A 47 1.49 5.24 -3.41
N LEU A 48 1.44 6.56 -3.31
CA LEU A 48 0.25 7.27 -2.84
C LEU A 48 -0.93 7.11 -3.81
N LEU A 49 -0.67 7.08 -5.12
CA LEU A 49 -1.69 6.84 -6.14
C LEU A 49 -2.23 5.41 -6.06
N GLU A 50 -1.36 4.42 -5.95
CA GLU A 50 -1.73 3.01 -5.76
C GLU A 50 -2.58 2.85 -4.50
N THR A 51 -2.10 3.37 -3.36
CA THR A 51 -2.83 3.29 -2.09
C THR A 51 -4.22 3.91 -2.21
N SER A 52 -4.32 5.04 -2.91
CA SER A 52 -5.61 5.70 -3.16
C SER A 52 -6.54 4.83 -4.00
N ILE A 53 -6.02 4.19 -5.06
CA ILE A 53 -6.79 3.30 -5.94
C ILE A 53 -7.32 2.11 -5.16
N VAL A 54 -6.47 1.38 -4.44
CA VAL A 54 -6.85 0.12 -3.79
C VAL A 54 -7.75 0.29 -2.56
N HIS A 55 -7.82 1.49 -1.99
CA HIS A 55 -8.76 1.84 -0.91
C HIS A 55 -9.96 2.66 -1.41
N SER A 56 -10.12 2.90 -2.72
CA SER A 56 -11.20 3.77 -3.23
C SER A 56 -12.56 3.07 -3.33
N GLY A 57 -12.59 1.73 -3.34
CA GLY A 57 -13.77 0.94 -3.68
C GLY A 57 -14.08 0.90 -5.19
N PHE A 58 -13.22 1.47 -6.04
CA PHE A 58 -13.33 1.40 -7.50
C PHE A 58 -12.25 0.50 -8.08
N ASP A 59 -12.66 -0.52 -8.84
CA ASP A 59 -11.74 -1.43 -9.52
C ASP A 59 -11.13 -0.81 -10.77
N PHE A 60 -10.06 -0.05 -10.57
CA PHE A 60 -9.13 0.29 -11.64
C PHE A 60 -8.14 -0.87 -11.86
N PHE A 61 -7.69 -1.04 -13.11
CA PHE A 61 -6.60 -1.95 -13.52
C PHE A 61 -6.71 -3.40 -13.00
N ALA A 62 -7.72 -4.14 -13.46
CA ALA A 62 -7.83 -5.59 -13.22
C ALA A 62 -8.01 -5.98 -11.73
N ARG A 63 -8.95 -5.31 -11.04
CA ARG A 63 -9.52 -5.69 -9.73
C ARG A 63 -8.59 -5.42 -8.53
N LEU A 64 -7.75 -4.39 -8.62
CA LEU A 64 -6.81 -4.06 -7.53
C LEU A 64 -7.52 -3.73 -6.21
N ALA A 65 -8.63 -3.00 -6.25
CA ALA A 65 -9.39 -2.68 -5.04
C ALA A 65 -10.03 -3.92 -4.45
N GLU A 66 -10.62 -4.80 -5.26
CA GLU A 66 -11.16 -6.08 -4.78
C GLU A 66 -10.10 -6.98 -4.12
N PHE A 67 -8.89 -7.09 -4.70
CA PHE A 67 -7.79 -7.86 -4.10
C PHE A 67 -7.40 -7.32 -2.72
N HIS A 68 -7.35 -6.00 -2.57
CA HIS A 68 -7.01 -5.35 -1.31
C HIS A 68 -8.16 -5.37 -0.30
N ASP A 69 -9.41 -5.31 -0.76
CA ASP A 69 -10.58 -5.49 0.09
C ASP A 69 -10.61 -6.90 0.71
N LEU A 70 -10.23 -7.93 -0.06
CA LEU A 70 -10.06 -9.28 0.47
C LEU A 70 -8.97 -9.38 1.55
N HIS A 71 -7.89 -8.59 1.43
CA HIS A 71 -6.89 -8.48 2.47
C HIS A 71 -7.50 -7.94 3.78
N HIS A 72 -8.27 -6.83 3.71
CA HIS A 72 -8.97 -6.25 4.87
C HIS A 72 -10.15 -7.09 5.37
N GLU A 73 -10.73 -7.94 4.54
CA GLU A 73 -11.84 -8.80 4.95
C GLU A 73 -11.35 -10.06 5.68
N LEU A 74 -10.27 -10.67 5.18
CA LEU A 74 -9.84 -12.00 5.60
C LEU A 74 -8.57 -12.01 6.46
N PHE A 75 -7.72 -10.98 6.37
CA PHE A 75 -6.45 -10.84 7.11
C PHE A 75 -5.49 -12.03 7.01
N ARG A 76 -5.63 -12.84 5.95
CA ARG A 76 -4.82 -14.06 5.74
C ARG A 76 -4.40 -14.29 4.29
N VAL A 77 -4.67 -13.31 3.42
CA VAL A 77 -4.36 -13.36 1.99
C VAL A 77 -3.89 -11.99 1.50
N ASN A 78 -3.26 -11.97 0.33
CA ASN A 78 -2.88 -10.76 -0.43
C ASN A 78 -2.10 -9.75 0.43
N PHE A 79 -1.00 -10.16 1.06
CA PHE A 79 -0.25 -9.30 1.98
C PHE A 79 0.60 -8.24 1.27
N GLY A 80 1.02 -8.52 0.04
CA GLY A 80 1.92 -7.67 -0.74
C GLY A 80 1.20 -7.01 -1.92
N ALA A 81 1.45 -5.72 -2.11
CA ALA A 81 0.86 -4.93 -3.19
C ALA A 81 1.19 -5.45 -4.61
N VAL A 82 2.35 -6.11 -4.78
CA VAL A 82 2.82 -6.63 -6.08
C VAL A 82 2.57 -8.14 -6.22
N GLY A 83 2.17 -8.84 -5.16
CA GLY A 83 1.84 -10.26 -5.18
C GLY A 83 3.00 -11.25 -5.38
N VAL A 84 4.26 -10.79 -5.55
CA VAL A 84 5.41 -11.69 -5.77
C VAL A 84 5.66 -12.59 -4.56
N LEU A 85 5.65 -12.01 -3.35
CA LEU A 85 5.84 -12.77 -2.12
C LEU A 85 4.61 -13.59 -1.77
N ASP A 86 3.41 -13.10 -2.07
CA ASP A 86 2.17 -13.86 -1.93
C ASP A 86 2.16 -15.11 -2.80
N TRP A 87 2.52 -14.98 -4.07
CA TRP A 87 2.69 -16.11 -4.98
C TRP A 87 3.70 -17.13 -4.46
N TYR A 88 4.84 -16.67 -3.93
CA TYR A 88 5.87 -17.56 -3.40
C TYR A 88 5.43 -18.29 -2.12
N HIS A 89 4.71 -17.60 -1.22
CA HIS A 89 4.27 -18.18 0.05
C HIS A 89 2.89 -18.84 -0.01
N GLY A 90 2.18 -18.73 -1.14
CA GLY A 90 0.81 -19.23 -1.31
C GLY A 90 -0.21 -18.46 -0.47
N THR A 91 0.00 -17.16 -0.30
CA THR A 91 -0.89 -16.24 0.41
C THR A 91 -1.59 -15.29 -0.55
#